data_AF-A0A7N0UWJ6-F1
#
_entry.id   AF-A0A7N0UWJ6-F1
#
_cell.length_a   1.000
_cell.length_b   1.000
_cell.length_c   1.000
_cell.angle_alpha   90.00
_cell.angle_beta   90.00
_cell.angle_gamma   90.00
#
_symmetry.space_group_name_H-M   'P 1'
#
loop_
_entity.id
_entity.type
_entity.pdbx_description
1 polymer ?
#
loop_
_entity_poly.entity_id
_entity_poly.type
_entity_poly.pdbx_seq_one_letter_code
_entity_poly.pdbx_strand_id
1 'polypeptide(L)'
;MLNEKLYTCTGKEALSYFSEDHSLFNVYHAGYQEQMLHWPEQPVNIIMKWLKNKSSSLVVANFGLYSFDLVANDPSVLACDMSNTPLESSSIDVAVLCLSLMGVNYQSFIQEANRVLKPGGWLLIAEGADPKVFIKAVCELGFTSELKDFRNKMFILLYFKKKDHQSSDCKQMQWLELNPCLYKRR
;
A
#
# COMPACT_ATOMS: atom_id res chain seq x y z
N MET A 1 7.70 4.57 -19.10
CA MET A 1 7.68 3.16 -19.55
C MET A 1 7.71 2.13 -18.41
N LEU A 2 8.80 1.92 -17.65
CA LEU A 2 8.81 0.84 -16.63
C LEU A 2 7.80 1.07 -15.49
N ASN A 3 7.85 2.23 -14.84
CA ASN A 3 6.92 2.59 -13.77
C ASN A 3 5.46 2.61 -14.24
N GLU A 4 5.17 3.25 -15.38
CA GLU A 4 3.83 3.27 -15.98
C GLU A 4 3.30 1.87 -16.27
N LYS A 5 4.14 0.95 -16.79
CA LYS A 5 3.75 -0.43 -17.06
C LYS A 5 3.29 -1.15 -15.80
N LEU A 6 3.96 -0.91 -14.66
CA LEU A 6 3.58 -1.52 -13.38
C LEU A 6 2.23 -0.99 -12.84
N TYR A 7 1.76 0.17 -13.30
CA TYR A 7 0.42 0.67 -12.98
C TYR A 7 -0.67 0.12 -13.89
N THR A 8 -0.31 -0.40 -15.07
CA THR A 8 -1.26 -0.89 -16.07
C THR A 8 -1.32 -2.42 -16.20
N CYS A 9 -0.60 -3.15 -15.34
CA CYS A 9 -0.63 -4.61 -15.28
C CYS A 9 -1.09 -5.12 -13.91
N THR A 10 -1.40 -6.40 -13.84
CA THR A 10 -1.67 -7.12 -12.58
C THR A 10 -0.36 -7.50 -11.87
N GLY A 11 -0.44 -7.84 -10.58
CA GLY A 11 0.71 -8.35 -9.82
C GLY A 11 1.36 -9.59 -10.46
N LYS A 12 0.54 -10.51 -11.01
CA LYS A 12 1.02 -11.70 -11.72
C LYS A 12 1.82 -11.35 -13.00
N GLU A 13 1.34 -10.38 -13.76
CA GLU A 13 2.03 -9.91 -14.97
C GLU A 13 3.32 -9.16 -14.61
N ALA A 14 3.30 -8.35 -13.55
CA ALA A 14 4.51 -7.70 -13.03
C ALA A 14 5.55 -8.72 -12.59
N LEU A 15 5.13 -9.78 -11.88
CA LEU A 15 6.02 -10.86 -11.46
C LEU A 15 6.61 -11.62 -12.65
N SER A 16 5.80 -11.95 -13.66
CA SER A 16 6.31 -12.58 -14.90
C SER A 16 7.35 -11.69 -15.56
N TYR A 17 7.07 -10.38 -15.63
CA TYR A 17 7.94 -9.41 -16.26
C TYR A 17 9.30 -9.27 -15.54
N PHE A 18 9.31 -9.29 -14.19
CA PHE A 18 10.55 -9.29 -13.41
C PHE A 18 11.27 -10.65 -13.44
N SER A 19 10.54 -11.76 -13.62
CA SER A 19 11.14 -13.10 -13.73
C SER A 19 11.84 -13.30 -15.08
N GLU A 20 11.30 -12.72 -16.14
CA GLU A 20 11.91 -12.73 -17.49
C GLU A 20 13.22 -11.93 -17.52
N ASP A 21 13.29 -10.80 -16.83
CA ASP A 21 14.51 -10.00 -16.69
C ASP A 21 14.64 -9.44 -15.27
N HIS A 22 15.45 -10.14 -14.46
CA HIS A 22 15.69 -9.81 -13.06
C HIS A 22 16.38 -8.44 -12.90
N SER A 23 17.06 -7.92 -13.94
CA SER A 23 17.69 -6.61 -13.87
C SER A 23 16.67 -5.48 -13.82
N LEU A 24 15.46 -5.68 -14.36
CA LEU A 24 14.39 -4.69 -14.38
C LEU A 24 13.91 -4.32 -12.98
N PHE A 25 13.94 -5.28 -12.05
CA PHE A 25 13.63 -5.01 -10.66
C PHE A 25 14.63 -4.00 -10.07
N ASN A 26 15.93 -4.24 -10.27
CA ASN A 26 16.98 -3.32 -9.81
C ASN A 26 16.88 -1.95 -10.48
N VAL A 27 16.58 -1.89 -11.78
CA VAL A 27 16.38 -0.63 -12.51
C VAL A 27 15.18 0.14 -11.96
N TYR A 28 14.08 -0.54 -11.66
CA TYR A 28 12.90 0.06 -11.04
C TYR A 28 13.25 0.65 -9.66
N HIS A 29 13.88 -0.14 -8.79
CA HIS A 29 14.25 0.31 -7.44
C HIS A 29 15.29 1.43 -7.45
N ALA A 30 16.28 1.38 -8.34
CA ALA A 30 17.26 2.46 -8.49
C ALA A 30 16.57 3.78 -8.91
N GLY A 31 15.63 3.71 -9.87
CA GLY A 31 14.84 4.86 -10.27
C GLY A 31 13.97 5.40 -9.14
N TYR A 32 13.29 4.52 -8.40
CA TYR A 32 12.48 4.88 -7.23
C TYR A 32 13.31 5.57 -6.14
N GLN A 33 14.47 5.00 -5.80
CA GLN A 33 15.38 5.56 -4.79
C GLN A 33 15.88 6.95 -5.19
N GLU A 34 16.29 7.13 -6.45
CA GLU A 34 16.72 8.43 -6.96
C GLU A 34 15.62 9.49 -6.82
N GLN A 35 14.36 9.13 -7.12
CA GLN A 35 13.23 10.04 -6.95
C GLN A 35 12.97 10.39 -5.48
N MET A 36 13.07 9.40 -4.58
CA MET A 36 12.89 9.58 -3.14
C MET A 36 13.93 10.53 -2.52
N LEU A 37 15.14 10.62 -3.07
CA LEU A 37 16.19 11.54 -2.62
C LEU A 37 15.81 13.02 -2.82
N HIS A 38 14.97 13.32 -3.81
CA HIS A 38 14.54 14.68 -4.11
C HIS A 38 13.31 15.13 -3.31
N TRP A 39 12.71 14.23 -2.53
CA TRP A 39 11.52 14.55 -1.74
C TRP A 39 11.94 15.16 -0.40
N PRO A 40 11.30 16.27 0.03
CA PRO A 40 11.64 16.92 1.30
C PRO A 40 11.35 16.02 2.51
N GLU A 41 10.39 15.10 2.37
CA GLU A 41 10.02 14.14 3.39
C GLU A 41 9.45 12.88 2.72
N GLN A 42 9.92 11.71 3.15
CA GLN A 42 9.45 10.42 2.64
C GLN A 42 8.29 9.89 3.48
N PRO A 43 7.26 9.27 2.86
CA PRO A 43 6.08 8.79 3.57
C PRO A 43 6.41 7.76 4.65
N VAL A 44 7.37 6.88 4.39
CA VAL A 44 7.83 5.86 5.35
C VAL A 44 8.33 6.48 6.66
N ASN A 45 9.00 7.64 6.60
CA ASN A 45 9.52 8.32 7.79
C ASN A 45 8.38 8.88 8.65
N ILE A 46 7.34 9.43 8.01
CA ILE A 46 6.16 9.96 8.70
C ILE A 46 5.40 8.81 9.37
N ILE A 47 5.21 7.70 8.65
CA ILE A 47 4.53 6.51 9.17
C ILE A 47 5.32 5.91 10.33
N MET A 48 6.64 5.74 10.21
CA MET A 48 7.48 5.27 11.32
C MET A 48 7.38 6.17 12.55
N LYS A 49 7.35 7.50 12.36
CA LYS A 49 7.16 8.44 13.48
C LYS A 49 5.78 8.28 14.12
N TRP A 50 4.73 8.09 13.32
CA TRP A 50 3.39 7.83 13.83
C TRP A 50 3.35 6.54 14.66
N LEU A 51 3.97 5.46 14.15
CA LEU A 51 4.06 4.17 14.82
C LEU A 51 4.82 4.23 16.15
N LYS A 52 5.97 4.92 16.18
CA LYS A 52 6.76 5.12 17.42
C LYS A 52 6.00 5.88 18.51
N ASN A 53 5.04 6.72 18.12
CA ASN A 53 4.20 7.46 19.05
C ASN A 53 2.98 6.65 19.53
N LYS A 54 2.81 5.41 19.08
CA LYS A 54 1.78 4.49 19.56
C LYS A 54 2.35 3.52 20.60
N SER A 55 1.45 2.89 21.35
CA SER A 55 1.81 1.90 22.38
C SER A 55 2.75 0.85 21.82
N SER A 56 3.76 0.45 22.60
CA SER A 56 4.73 -0.61 22.26
C SER A 56 4.11 -2.00 22.11
N SER A 57 2.83 -2.16 22.45
CA SER A 57 2.09 -3.43 22.36
C SER A 57 1.42 -3.69 21.01
N LEU A 58 1.56 -2.79 20.02
CA LEU A 58 0.95 -2.98 18.70
C LEU A 58 1.78 -3.94 17.85
N VAL A 59 1.15 -4.99 17.33
CA VAL A 59 1.69 -5.80 16.23
C VAL A 59 1.46 -5.01 14.95
N VAL A 60 2.48 -4.25 14.58
CA VAL A 60 2.44 -3.43 13.38
C VAL A 60 2.85 -4.27 12.17
N ALA A 61 1.91 -4.61 11.30
CA ALA A 61 2.25 -4.83 9.89
C ALA A 61 2.39 -3.46 9.22
N ASN A 62 3.48 -2.78 9.56
CA ASN A 62 4.19 -2.14 8.47
C ASN A 62 4.79 -3.30 7.70
N PHE A 63 5.45 -3.01 6.61
CA PHE A 63 6.59 -3.79 6.24
C PHE A 63 7.65 -3.76 7.39
N GLY A 64 7.39 -4.42 8.56
CA GLY A 64 7.96 -4.04 9.86
C GLY A 64 7.99 -5.11 10.97
N LEU A 65 7.41 -6.28 10.74
CA LEU A 65 8.14 -7.54 11.03
C LEU A 65 8.06 -8.47 9.80
N TYR A 66 7.02 -8.29 8.98
CA TYR A 66 6.92 -8.84 7.64
C TYR A 66 6.89 -7.69 6.64
N SER A 67 7.99 -7.48 5.92
CA SER A 67 7.96 -6.72 4.67
C SER A 67 7.54 -7.68 3.57
N PHE A 68 6.57 -7.35 2.73
CA PHE A 68 6.24 -8.09 1.52
C PHE A 68 6.71 -7.35 0.27
N ASP A 69 7.05 -8.06 -0.77
CA ASP A 69 7.25 -7.47 -2.09
C ASP A 69 7.02 -8.58 -3.12
N LEU A 70 6.79 -8.25 -4.39
CA LEU A 70 6.77 -9.26 -5.44
C LEU A 70 8.13 -9.96 -5.55
N VAL A 71 9.22 -9.28 -5.22
CA VAL A 71 10.57 -9.83 -5.20
C VAL A 71 11.29 -9.46 -3.90
N ALA A 72 11.77 -10.47 -3.17
CA ALA A 72 12.57 -10.25 -1.97
C ALA A 72 14.01 -9.88 -2.34
N ASN A 73 14.37 -8.61 -2.11
CA ASN A 73 15.75 -8.11 -2.29
C ASN A 73 16.47 -7.82 -0.96
N ASP A 74 15.81 -8.09 0.16
CA ASP A 74 16.36 -7.99 1.51
C ASP A 74 15.81 -9.15 2.37
N PRO A 75 16.60 -9.72 3.31
CA PRO A 75 16.16 -10.84 4.14
C PRO A 75 14.95 -10.56 5.03
N SER A 76 14.64 -9.28 5.30
CA SER A 76 13.45 -8.87 6.03
C SER A 76 12.19 -8.80 5.16
N VAL A 77 12.33 -9.02 3.84
CA VAL A 77 11.26 -9.01 2.83
C VAL A 77 10.88 -10.45 2.46
N LEU A 78 9.61 -10.77 2.64
CA LEU A 78 8.94 -11.98 2.20
C LEU A 78 8.38 -11.74 0.80
N ALA A 79 8.90 -12.48 -0.18
CA ALA A 79 8.38 -12.40 -1.54
C ALA A 79 6.94 -12.98 -1.60
N CYS A 80 5.93 -12.15 -1.82
CA CYS A 80 4.56 -12.59 -2.09
C CYS A 80 3.73 -11.55 -2.85
N ASP A 81 2.65 -12.01 -3.46
CA ASP A 81 1.60 -11.11 -3.95
C ASP A 81 0.83 -10.56 -2.75
N MET A 82 0.84 -9.24 -2.56
CA MET A 82 0.19 -8.58 -1.43
C MET A 82 -1.35 -8.66 -1.47
N SER A 83 -1.93 -9.17 -2.56
CA SER A 83 -3.36 -9.54 -2.62
C SER A 83 -3.70 -10.83 -1.85
N ASN A 84 -2.70 -11.64 -1.49
CA ASN A 84 -2.88 -12.89 -0.75
C ASN A 84 -1.62 -13.19 0.08
N THR A 85 -1.53 -12.57 1.26
CA THR A 85 -0.41 -12.73 2.18
C THR A 85 -0.52 -14.05 2.96
N PRO A 86 0.61 -14.62 3.42
CA PRO A 86 0.62 -15.83 4.24
C PRO A 86 0.13 -15.61 5.69
N LEU A 87 -0.38 -14.41 6.01
CA LEU A 87 -0.80 -14.07 7.37
C LEU A 87 -2.19 -14.62 7.68
N GLU A 88 -2.42 -14.94 8.95
CA GLU A 88 -3.74 -15.34 9.43
C GLU A 88 -4.72 -14.17 9.46
N SER A 89 -6.01 -14.47 9.35
CA SER A 89 -7.06 -13.46 9.43
C SER A 89 -7.10 -12.82 10.83
N SER A 90 -7.28 -11.51 10.92
CA SER A 90 -7.30 -10.76 12.19
C SER A 90 -6.07 -11.00 13.09
N SER A 91 -4.88 -11.06 12.49
CA SER A 91 -3.62 -11.33 13.19
C SER A 91 -2.83 -10.06 13.53
N ILE A 92 -3.05 -8.96 12.83
CA ILE A 92 -2.23 -7.74 12.94
C ILE A 92 -3.03 -6.53 13.42
N ASP A 93 -2.38 -5.58 14.09
CA ASP A 93 -3.00 -4.36 14.63
C ASP A 93 -2.94 -3.16 13.67
N VAL A 94 -1.96 -3.15 12.77
CA VAL A 94 -1.75 -2.07 11.79
C VAL A 94 -1.31 -2.64 10.46
N ALA A 95 -1.88 -2.18 9.34
CA ALA A 95 -1.47 -2.45 7.97
C ALA A 95 -0.99 -1.14 7.32
N VAL A 96 0.09 -1.18 6.55
CA VAL A 96 0.64 -0.02 5.84
C VAL A 96 0.73 -0.30 4.35
N LEU A 97 0.18 0.58 3.52
CA LEU A 97 0.30 0.58 2.05
C LEU A 97 0.96 1.89 1.65
N CYS A 98 2.25 1.85 1.34
CA CYS A 98 3.08 3.05 1.17
C CYS A 98 3.71 3.07 -0.22
N LEU A 99 3.11 3.85 -1.13
CA LEU A 99 3.49 3.93 -2.55
C LEU A 99 3.50 2.54 -3.22
N SER A 100 2.56 1.69 -2.82
CA SER A 100 2.51 0.27 -3.14
C SER A 100 1.20 -0.17 -3.79
N LEU A 101 0.21 0.73 -3.93
CA LEU A 101 -1.04 0.47 -4.65
C LEU A 101 -0.82 0.57 -6.16
N MET A 102 0.05 -0.31 -6.66
CA MET A 102 0.39 -0.44 -8.08
C MET A 102 -0.45 -1.53 -8.74
N GLY A 103 -0.85 -1.29 -9.97
CA GLY A 103 -1.58 -2.26 -10.78
C GLY A 103 -3.10 -2.15 -10.66
N VAL A 104 -3.78 -2.78 -11.62
CA VAL A 104 -5.24 -2.64 -11.81
C VAL A 104 -6.07 -3.32 -10.72
N ASN A 105 -5.46 -4.24 -9.96
CA ASN A 105 -6.11 -5.03 -8.91
C ASN A 105 -5.88 -4.48 -7.49
N TYR A 106 -5.52 -3.21 -7.32
CA TYR A 106 -5.18 -2.62 -6.01
C TYR A 106 -6.29 -2.77 -4.94
N GLN A 107 -7.55 -2.92 -5.35
CA GLN A 107 -8.67 -3.29 -4.46
C GLN A 107 -8.36 -4.55 -3.64
N SER A 108 -7.79 -5.56 -4.29
CA SER A 108 -7.48 -6.84 -3.64
C SER A 108 -6.47 -6.67 -2.50
N PHE A 109 -5.56 -5.70 -2.59
CA PHE A 109 -4.60 -5.39 -1.53
C PHE A 109 -5.29 -4.79 -0.31
N ILE A 110 -6.30 -3.94 -0.52
CA ILE A 110 -7.07 -3.32 0.57
C ILE A 110 -8.01 -4.35 1.21
N GLN A 111 -8.58 -5.27 0.42
CA GLN A 111 -9.36 -6.40 0.92
C GLN A 111 -8.49 -7.33 1.77
N GLU A 112 -7.27 -7.62 1.30
CA GLU A 112 -6.33 -8.44 2.03
C GLU A 112 -5.88 -7.77 3.34
N ALA A 113 -5.58 -6.47 3.30
CA ALA A 113 -5.34 -5.68 4.51
C ALA A 113 -6.52 -5.75 5.47
N ASN A 114 -7.77 -5.71 4.98
CA ASN A 114 -8.94 -5.91 5.82
C ASN A 114 -8.95 -7.30 6.45
N ARG A 115 -8.69 -8.37 5.69
CA ARG A 115 -8.68 -9.75 6.19
C ARG A 115 -7.70 -9.92 7.35
N VAL A 116 -6.47 -9.43 7.19
CA VAL A 116 -5.40 -9.62 8.19
C VAL A 116 -5.53 -8.69 9.40
N LEU A 117 -6.15 -7.52 9.26
CA LEU A 117 -6.36 -6.58 10.37
C LEU A 117 -7.37 -7.09 11.40
N LYS A 118 -7.05 -6.91 12.68
CA LYS A 118 -8.02 -7.07 13.77
C LYS A 118 -9.14 -6.01 13.68
N PRO A 119 -10.34 -6.29 14.21
CA PRO A 119 -11.35 -5.27 14.45
C PRO A 119 -10.75 -4.05 15.18
N GLY A 120 -11.07 -2.84 14.72
CA GLY A 120 -10.49 -1.60 15.26
C GLY A 120 -9.01 -1.35 14.89
N GLY A 121 -8.38 -2.25 14.14
CA GLY A 121 -7.01 -2.11 13.64
C GLY A 121 -6.85 -0.97 12.63
N TRP A 122 -5.61 -0.53 12.43
CA TRP A 122 -5.29 0.65 11.62
C TRP A 122 -4.87 0.30 10.20
N LEU A 123 -5.40 0.99 9.20
CA LEU A 123 -4.89 0.96 7.84
C LEU A 123 -4.31 2.35 7.49
N LEU A 124 -3.03 2.38 7.17
CA LEU A 124 -2.26 3.57 6.80
C LEU A 124 -1.98 3.51 5.30
N ILE A 125 -2.38 4.53 4.55
CA ILE A 125 -2.15 4.61 3.10
C ILE A 125 -1.38 5.89 2.78
N ALA A 126 -0.26 5.76 2.06
CA ALA A 126 0.48 6.87 1.47
C ALA A 126 0.51 6.71 -0.04
N GLU A 127 -0.19 7.57 -0.79
CA GLU A 127 -0.34 7.41 -2.24
C GLU A 127 -0.42 8.72 -3.02
N GLY A 128 -0.19 8.63 -4.34
CA GLY A 128 -0.34 9.74 -5.30
C GLY A 128 -1.72 9.82 -5.96
N ALA A 129 -2.82 9.56 -5.23
CA ALA A 129 -4.17 9.40 -5.78
C ALA A 129 -5.09 10.62 -5.55
N ASP A 130 -6.18 10.73 -6.33
CA ASP A 130 -7.28 11.67 -6.01
C ASP A 130 -7.96 11.24 -4.70
N PRO A 131 -7.89 12.07 -3.64
CA PRO A 131 -8.33 11.67 -2.32
C PRO A 131 -9.84 11.42 -2.22
N LYS A 132 -10.68 12.13 -2.97
CA LYS A 132 -12.13 12.12 -2.69
C LYS A 132 -12.77 10.78 -3.00
N VAL A 133 -12.52 10.25 -4.20
CA VAL A 133 -13.14 8.99 -4.61
C VAL A 133 -12.44 7.81 -3.93
N PHE A 134 -11.11 7.91 -3.78
CA PHE A 134 -10.33 6.87 -3.12
C PHE A 134 -10.79 6.64 -1.67
N ILE A 135 -10.96 7.69 -0.87
CA ILE A 135 -11.42 7.57 0.52
C ILE A 135 -12.79 6.88 0.60
N LYS A 136 -13.73 7.23 -0.31
CA LYS A 136 -15.05 6.61 -0.34
C LYS A 136 -14.95 5.11 -0.58
N ALA A 137 -14.15 4.71 -1.56
CA ALA A 137 -13.96 3.31 -1.94
C ALA A 137 -13.32 2.49 -0.81
N VAL A 138 -12.32 3.06 -0.11
CA VAL A 138 -11.72 2.40 1.08
C VAL A 138 -12.77 2.25 2.20
N CYS A 139 -13.61 3.27 2.44
CA CYS A 139 -14.65 3.20 3.46
C CYS A 139 -15.71 2.12 3.17
N GLU A 140 -16.01 1.87 1.89
CA GLU A 140 -16.92 0.82 1.43
C GLU A 140 -16.33 -0.59 1.66
N LEU A 141 -15.00 -0.73 1.66
CA LEU A 141 -14.28 -1.97 2.02
C LEU A 141 -14.18 -2.22 3.53
N GLY A 142 -15.11 -1.68 4.32
CA GLY A 142 -15.17 -1.98 5.75
C GLY A 142 -14.23 -1.13 6.61
N PHE A 143 -13.83 0.05 6.14
CA PHE A 143 -13.01 0.99 6.90
C PHE A 143 -13.75 2.30 7.23
N THR A 144 -13.25 3.02 8.22
CA THR A 144 -13.68 4.36 8.61
C THR A 144 -12.47 5.30 8.52
N SER A 145 -12.64 6.45 7.86
CA SER A 145 -11.56 7.44 7.73
C SER A 145 -11.42 8.25 9.02
N GLU A 146 -10.24 8.23 9.63
CA GLU A 146 -9.92 8.88 10.91
C GLU A 146 -9.13 10.17 10.72
N LEU A 147 -8.08 10.13 9.90
CA LEU A 147 -7.21 11.28 9.65
C LEU A 147 -6.83 11.34 8.16
N LYS A 148 -6.69 12.57 7.66
CA LYS A 148 -6.31 12.87 6.28
C LYS A 148 -5.29 13.99 6.31
N ASP A 149 -4.14 13.77 5.69
CA ASP A 149 -3.07 14.75 5.59
C ASP A 149 -2.68 14.95 4.12
N PHE A 150 -2.96 16.16 3.64
CA PHE A 150 -2.75 16.60 2.26
C PHE A 150 -1.66 17.68 2.17
N ARG A 151 -0.83 17.85 3.21
CA ARG A 151 0.19 18.91 3.25
C ARG A 151 1.36 18.62 2.31
N ASN A 152 1.66 17.35 2.07
CA ASN A 152 2.72 16.97 1.15
C ASN A 152 2.23 17.09 -0.31
N LYS A 153 3.07 17.63 -1.19
CA LYS A 153 2.73 17.83 -2.61
C LYS A 153 2.94 16.57 -3.46
N MET A 154 3.66 15.59 -2.94
CA MET A 154 4.07 14.38 -3.67
C MET A 154 3.14 13.19 -3.36
N PHE A 155 2.55 13.15 -2.17
CA PHE A 155 1.64 12.09 -1.73
C PHE A 155 0.62 12.62 -0.73
N ILE A 156 -0.49 11.89 -0.59
CA ILE A 156 -1.46 12.07 0.48
C ILE A 156 -1.25 10.99 1.54
N LEU A 157 -1.51 11.31 2.80
CA LEU A 157 -1.52 10.35 3.90
C LEU A 157 -2.94 10.18 4.43
N LEU A 158 -3.41 8.95 4.46
CA LEU A 158 -4.74 8.60 4.90
C LEU A 158 -4.66 7.55 6.00
N TYR A 159 -5.41 7.77 7.07
CA TYR A 159 -5.46 6.92 8.24
C TYR A 159 -6.89 6.41 8.38
N PHE A 160 -7.04 5.10 8.44
CA PHE A 160 -8.32 4.44 8.56
C PHE A 160 -8.31 3.47 9.74
N LYS A 161 -9.51 3.22 10.27
CA LYS A 161 -9.77 2.10 11.18
C LYS A 161 -10.66 1.07 10.53
N LYS A 162 -10.34 -0.21 10.74
CA LYS A 162 -11.22 -1.32 10.37
C LYS A 162 -12.48 -1.27 11.23
N LYS A 163 -13.66 -1.37 10.61
CA LYS A 163 -14.95 -1.43 11.30
C LYS A 163 -15.07 -2.72 12.10
N ASP A 164 -15.71 -2.67 13.27
CA ASP A 164 -15.88 -3.82 14.16
C ASP A 164 -16.84 -4.88 13.59
N HIS A 165 -17.82 -4.46 12.79
CA HIS A 165 -18.75 -5.33 12.08
C HIS A 165 -18.70 -5.05 10.58
N GLN A 166 -18.38 -6.08 9.78
CA GLN A 166 -18.59 -6.04 8.33
C GLN A 166 -20.09 -6.27 8.05
N SER A 167 -20.76 -5.29 7.47
CA SER A 167 -22.04 -5.52 6.80
C SER A 167 -21.79 -6.41 5.58
N SER A 168 -22.42 -7.58 5.54
CA SER A 168 -22.24 -8.69 4.58
C SER A 168 -22.67 -8.41 3.14
N ASP A 169 -22.82 -7.15 2.74
CA ASP A 169 -23.22 -6.76 1.38
C ASP A 169 -22.00 -6.46 0.52
N CYS A 170 -21.45 -7.49 -0.12
CA CYS A 170 -20.45 -7.33 -1.18
C CYS A 170 -21.14 -6.82 -2.45
N LYS A 171 -21.36 -5.51 -2.55
CA LYS A 171 -21.88 -4.89 -3.77
C LYS A 171 -20.80 -4.90 -4.86
N GLN A 172 -21.18 -5.30 -6.08
CA GLN A 172 -20.37 -5.13 -7.29
C GLN A 172 -20.20 -3.63 -7.54
N MET A 173 -18.95 -3.14 -7.52
CA MET A 173 -18.65 -1.71 -7.61
C MET A 173 -17.75 -1.38 -8.80
N GLN A 174 -17.95 -0.18 -9.35
CA GLN A 174 -17.05 0.43 -10.34
C GLN A 174 -15.89 1.08 -9.60
N TRP A 175 -14.73 0.44 -9.67
CA TRP A 175 -13.46 0.96 -9.16
C TRP A 175 -12.82 1.85 -10.21
N LEU A 176 -12.22 2.96 -9.77
CA LEU A 176 -11.49 3.85 -10.67
C LEU A 176 -10.06 3.35 -10.87
N GLU A 177 -9.53 3.51 -12.06
CA GLU A 177 -8.10 3.36 -12.29
C GLU A 177 -7.36 4.42 -11.46
N LEU A 178 -6.38 3.98 -10.67
CA LEU A 178 -5.46 4.91 -10.02
C LEU A 178 -4.56 5.50 -11.11
N ASN A 179 -4.44 6.83 -11.13
CA ASN A 179 -3.45 7.45 -12.00
C ASN A 179 -2.06 6.94 -11.59
N PRO A 180 -1.21 6.54 -12.55
CA PRO A 180 0.16 6.17 -12.24
C PRO A 180 0.85 7.31 -11.50
N CYS A 181 1.70 6.96 -10.53
CA CYS A 181 2.58 7.95 -9.91
C CYS A 181 3.62 8.38 -10.96
N LEU A 182 3.29 9.42 -11.73
CA LEU A 182 4.15 9.93 -12.79
C LEU A 182 5.23 10.83 -12.18
N TYR A 183 6.44 10.28 -12.05
CA TYR A 183 7.63 11.04 -11.72
C TYR A 183 7.97 11.99 -12.88
N LYS A 184 7.54 13.25 -12.78
CA LYS A 184 7.88 14.28 -13.77
C LYS A 184 9.38 14.55 -13.72
N ARG A 185 10.07 14.44 -14.86
CA ARG A 185 11.41 15.03 -15.02
C ARG A 185 11.27 16.53 -14.80
N ARG A 186 11.99 17.07 -13.81
CA ARG A 186 12.18 18.51 -13.67
C ARG A 186 13.31 18.95 -14.59
#